data_AF-A0A1Y2J7P1-F1
#
_entry.id   AF-A0A1Y2J7P1-F1
#
_cell.length_a   1.000
_cell.length_b   1.000
_cell.length_c   1.000
_cell.angle_alpha   90.00
_cell.angle_beta   90.00
_cell.angle_gamma   90.00
#
_symmetry.space_group_name_H-M   'P 1'
#
loop_
_entity.id
_entity.type
_entity.pdbx_description
1 polymer ?
#
loop_
_entity_poly.entity_id
_entity_poly.type
_entity_poly.pdbx_seq_one_letter_code
_entity_poly.pdbx_strand_id
1 'polypeptide(L)'
;MATDLPEPRRRPISKKVTKAIELMLGGKAKNITDAADLVGMPRETLSRNLHRDDIEDQIRKHCRRALIMAAPRAAAVKVELLESENSIVRERASSFALSMIGIAPQASGAAVNVSIEQKAGYVIILTDDPPKVDEAGLMTDVTPGTVRSG
;
A
#
# COMPACT_ATOMS: atom_id res chain seq x y z
N MET A 1 -1.01 -10.61 27.82
CA MET A 1 -1.75 -9.34 28.05
C MET A 1 -1.00 -8.26 27.29
N ALA A 2 -1.43 -7.94 26.06
CA ALA A 2 -0.79 -6.87 25.30
C ALA A 2 -1.16 -5.53 25.95
N THR A 3 -0.15 -4.78 26.38
CA THR A 3 -0.29 -3.42 26.88
C THR A 3 -0.85 -2.54 25.76
N ASP A 4 -2.13 -2.18 25.88
CA ASP A 4 -2.78 -1.12 25.12
C ASP A 4 -2.20 0.23 25.58
N LEU A 5 -1.06 0.61 25.01
CA LEU A 5 -0.51 1.95 25.20
C LEU A 5 -1.39 2.93 24.42
N PRO A 6 -1.95 3.98 25.06
CA PRO A 6 -2.85 4.90 24.38
C PRO A 6 -2.15 5.53 23.18
N GLU A 7 -2.78 5.47 22.01
CA GLU A 7 -2.23 6.04 20.78
C GLU A 7 -1.79 7.50 21.01
N PRO A 8 -0.60 7.90 20.55
CA PRO A 8 -0.11 9.25 20.77
C PRO A 8 -1.08 10.26 20.16
N ARG A 9 -1.57 11.18 21.01
CA ARG A 9 -2.52 12.23 20.59
C ARG A 9 -1.93 13.02 19.42
N ARG A 10 -2.53 12.85 18.23
CA ARG A 10 -2.11 13.57 17.02
C ARG A 10 -2.19 15.07 17.29
N ARG A 11 -1.09 15.78 17.04
CA ARG A 11 -1.04 17.24 17.24
C ARG A 11 -2.00 17.90 16.25
N PRO A 12 -2.82 18.88 16.68
CA PRO A 12 -3.70 19.59 15.76
C PRO A 12 -2.87 20.31 14.69
N ILE A 13 -3.22 20.10 13.42
CA ILE A 13 -2.56 20.74 12.29
C ILE A 13 -2.93 22.23 12.27
N SER A 14 -1.94 23.07 12.04
CA SER A 14 -2.12 24.51 11.91
C SER A 14 -3.01 24.85 10.70
N LYS A 15 -3.98 25.76 10.90
CA LYS A 15 -4.84 26.27 9.82
C LYS A 15 -4.07 26.87 8.65
N LYS A 16 -2.89 27.46 8.91
CA LYS A 16 -2.01 28.00 7.86
C LYS A 16 -1.43 26.90 6.98
N VAL A 17 -1.04 25.77 7.57
CA VAL A 17 -0.50 24.61 6.82
C VAL A 17 -1.60 23.99 5.97
N THR A 18 -2.81 23.81 6.52
CA THR A 18 -3.96 23.33 5.73
C THR A 18 -4.25 24.23 4.54
N LYS A 19 -4.27 25.56 4.75
CA LYS A 19 -4.50 26.53 3.68
C LYS A 19 -3.39 26.52 2.62
N ALA A 20 -2.13 26.33 3.02
CA ALA A 20 -1.03 26.19 2.09
C ALA A 20 -1.21 24.95 1.19
N ILE A 21 -1.60 23.81 1.77
CA ILE A 21 -1.89 22.56 1.02
C ILE A 21 -3.03 22.79 0.02
N GLU A 22 -4.09 23.49 0.40
CA GLU A 22 -5.22 23.81 -0.49
C GLU A 22 -4.79 24.71 -1.66
N LEU A 23 -3.94 25.71 -1.41
CA LEU A 23 -3.41 26.58 -2.45
C LEU A 23 -2.51 25.84 -3.44
N MET A 24 -1.71 24.89 -2.95
CA MET A 24 -0.86 24.04 -3.78
C MET A 24 -1.70 23.06 -4.62
N LEU A 25 -2.69 22.38 -4.03
CA LEU A 25 -3.57 21.46 -4.75
C LEU A 25 -4.49 22.15 -5.75
N GLY A 26 -4.92 23.38 -5.45
CA GLY A 26 -5.72 24.19 -6.36
C GLY A 26 -4.92 24.85 -7.49
N GLY A 27 -3.59 24.65 -7.55
CA GLY A 27 -2.72 25.22 -8.57
C GLY A 27 -2.49 26.74 -8.44
N LYS A 28 -2.88 27.36 -7.32
CA LYS A 28 -2.68 28.79 -7.06
C LYS A 28 -1.24 29.10 -6.62
N ALA A 29 -0.57 28.12 -6.02
CA ALA A 29 0.86 28.16 -5.74
C ALA A 29 1.53 27.03 -6.52
N LYS A 30 2.52 27.37 -7.36
CA LYS A 30 3.29 26.37 -8.13
C LYS A 30 4.37 25.75 -7.25
N ASN A 31 4.97 26.56 -6.39
CA ASN A 31 6.12 26.20 -5.57
C ASN A 31 5.81 26.39 -4.08
N ILE A 32 6.61 25.73 -3.22
CA ILE A 32 6.51 25.84 -1.76
C ILE A 32 6.77 27.30 -1.30
N THR A 33 7.66 28.02 -1.98
CA THR A 33 7.96 29.43 -1.69
C THR A 33 6.70 30.29 -1.88
N ASP A 34 6.06 30.21 -3.05
CA ASP A 34 4.84 30.97 -3.35
C ASP A 34 3.72 30.64 -2.35
N ALA A 35 3.58 29.36 -1.99
CA ALA A 35 2.58 28.92 -1.00
C ALA A 35 2.86 29.53 0.37
N ALA A 36 4.13 29.54 0.81
CA ALA A 36 4.60 30.13 2.05
C ALA A 36 4.34 31.64 2.12
N ASP A 37 4.61 32.36 1.02
CA ASP A 37 4.35 33.80 0.90
C ASP A 37 2.84 34.10 1.00
N LEU A 38 2.01 33.33 0.29
CA LEU A 38 0.56 33.50 0.30
C LEU A 38 -0.09 33.23 1.68
N VAL A 39 0.51 32.36 2.50
CA VAL A 39 0.01 32.08 3.86
C VAL A 39 0.74 32.86 4.96
N GLY A 40 1.75 33.66 4.60
CA GLY A 40 2.58 34.41 5.53
C GLY A 40 3.30 33.50 6.54
N MET A 41 4.06 32.53 6.04
CA MET A 41 4.90 31.60 6.80
C MET A 41 6.31 31.53 6.18
N PRO A 42 7.39 31.37 6.97
CA PRO A 42 8.71 31.09 6.40
C PRO A 42 8.74 29.78 5.61
N ARG A 43 9.39 29.79 4.45
CA ARG A 43 9.53 28.62 3.58
C ARG A 43 10.06 27.39 4.32
N GLU A 44 11.07 27.57 5.16
CA GLU A 44 11.74 26.49 5.91
C GLU A 44 10.78 25.83 6.88
N THR A 45 9.93 26.62 7.54
CA THR A 45 8.91 26.13 8.47
C THR A 45 7.83 25.36 7.71
N LEU A 46 7.37 25.87 6.57
CA LEU A 46 6.40 25.16 5.74
C LEU A 46 6.98 23.84 5.23
N SER A 47 8.19 23.86 4.70
CA SER A 47 8.90 22.69 4.22
C SER A 47 9.04 21.61 5.31
N ARG A 48 9.48 21.97 6.51
CA ARG A 48 9.58 21.02 7.64
C ARG A 48 8.23 20.45 8.04
N ASN A 49 7.17 21.26 8.01
CA ASN A 49 5.83 20.80 8.34
C ASN A 49 5.29 19.80 7.30
N LEU A 50 5.53 20.03 6.01
CA LEU A 50 5.06 19.15 4.95
C LEU A 50 5.65 17.73 5.01
N HIS A 51 6.82 17.55 5.63
CA HIS A 51 7.47 16.24 5.79
C HIS A 51 7.06 15.48 7.06
N ARG A 52 6.10 16.00 7.83
CA ARG A 52 5.61 15.29 9.02
C ARG A 52 4.52 14.29 8.63
N ASP A 53 4.58 13.08 9.19
CA ASP A 53 3.65 11.99 8.91
C ASP A 53 2.17 12.39 9.10
N ASP A 54 1.88 13.18 10.14
CA ASP A 54 0.52 13.64 10.43
C ASP A 54 -0.04 14.59 9.35
N ILE A 55 0.84 15.36 8.71
CA ILE A 55 0.49 16.29 7.64
C ILE A 55 0.47 15.57 6.28
N GLU A 56 1.35 14.60 6.05
CA GLU A 56 1.33 13.78 4.83
C GLU A 56 0.01 13.02 4.69
N ASP A 57 -0.49 12.42 5.78
CA ASP A 57 -1.82 11.81 5.84
C ASP A 57 -2.92 12.80 5.44
N GLN A 58 -2.81 14.05 5.91
CA GLN A 58 -3.76 15.10 5.59
C GLN A 58 -3.69 15.48 4.10
N ILE A 59 -2.49 15.60 3.53
CA ILE A 59 -2.29 15.84 2.10
C ILE A 59 -2.95 14.73 1.29
N ARG A 60 -2.69 13.46 1.63
CA ARG A 60 -3.32 12.29 0.97
C ARG A 60 -4.84 12.37 1.01
N LYS A 61 -5.44 12.75 2.15
CA LYS A 61 -6.90 12.95 2.28
C LYS A 61 -7.42 14.06 1.36
N HIS A 62 -6.75 15.21 1.31
CA HIS A 62 -7.14 16.31 0.45
C HIS A 62 -7.01 15.96 -1.04
N CYS A 63 -5.90 15.31 -1.43
CA CYS A 63 -5.71 14.79 -2.79
C CYS A 63 -6.83 13.84 -3.18
N ARG A 64 -7.14 12.86 -2.32
CA ARG A 64 -8.20 11.89 -2.57
C ARG A 64 -9.55 12.57 -2.74
N ARG A 65 -9.89 13.54 -1.88
CA ARG A 65 -11.15 14.29 -1.99
C ARG A 65 -11.23 15.07 -3.31
N ALA A 66 -10.16 15.73 -3.71
CA ALA A 66 -10.09 16.46 -4.98
C ALA A 66 -10.25 15.50 -6.17
N LEU A 67 -9.59 14.34 -6.14
CA LEU A 67 -9.70 13.32 -7.18
C LEU A 67 -11.10 12.72 -7.28
N ILE A 68 -11.75 12.42 -6.15
CA ILE A 68 -13.14 11.93 -6.13
C ILE A 68 -14.09 12.94 -6.80
N MET A 69 -13.89 14.23 -6.56
CA MET A 69 -14.72 15.28 -7.20
C MET A 69 -14.42 15.43 -8.70
N ALA A 70 -13.19 15.16 -9.14
CA ALA A 70 -12.80 15.18 -10.55
C ALA A 70 -13.19 13.90 -11.30
N ALA A 71 -13.32 12.76 -10.60
CA ALA A 71 -13.56 11.45 -11.19
C ALA A 71 -14.81 11.38 -12.09
N PRO A 72 -15.97 11.97 -11.74
CA PRO A 72 -17.13 11.97 -12.64
C PRO A 72 -16.87 12.63 -13.99
N ARG A 73 -16.11 13.74 -14.00
CA ARG A 73 -15.75 14.45 -15.24
C ARG A 73 -14.78 13.62 -16.07
N ALA A 74 -13.79 13.00 -15.43
CA ALA A 74 -12.86 12.10 -16.11
C ALA A 74 -13.59 10.87 -16.69
N ALA A 75 -14.59 10.34 -15.99
CA ALA A 75 -15.42 9.25 -16.46
C ALA A 75 -16.25 9.66 -17.70
N ALA A 76 -16.84 10.85 -17.71
CA ALA A 76 -17.56 11.37 -18.87
C ALA A 76 -16.66 11.47 -20.12
N VAL A 77 -15.45 12.01 -19.97
CA VAL A 77 -14.46 12.06 -21.06
C VAL A 77 -14.11 10.65 -21.55
N LYS A 78 -13.95 9.67 -20.64
CA LYS A 78 -13.69 8.28 -21.02
C LYS A 78 -14.82 7.67 -21.86
N VAL A 79 -16.08 8.07 -21.65
CA VAL A 79 -17.21 7.64 -22.49
C VAL A 79 -17.11 8.24 -23.89
N GLU A 80 -16.80 9.53 -24.02
CA GLU A 80 -16.61 10.18 -25.33
C GLU A 80 -15.48 9.52 -26.14
N LEU A 81 -14.42 9.10 -25.47
CA LEU A 81 -13.27 8.44 -26.11
C LEU A 81 -13.58 7.05 -26.70
N LEU A 82 -14.75 6.45 -26.42
CA LEU A 82 -15.20 5.21 -27.07
C LEU A 82 -15.46 5.42 -28.57
N GLU A 83 -15.81 6.63 -28.97
CA GLU A 83 -16.04 7.00 -30.37
C GLU A 83 -14.77 7.54 -31.05
N SER A 84 -13.61 7.47 -30.38
CA SER A 84 -12.35 7.98 -30.95
C SER A 84 -11.91 7.18 -32.17
N GLU A 85 -11.55 7.84 -33.27
CA GLU A 85 -10.95 7.21 -34.47
C GLU A 85 -9.59 6.54 -34.20
N ASN A 86 -8.93 6.88 -33.10
CA ASN A 86 -7.69 6.24 -32.70
C ASN A 86 -7.96 4.92 -31.98
N SER A 87 -7.55 3.80 -32.59
CA SER A 87 -7.77 2.45 -32.08
C SER A 87 -7.19 2.21 -30.67
N ILE A 88 -6.05 2.81 -30.33
CA ILE A 88 -5.42 2.67 -29.00
C ILE A 88 -6.23 3.42 -27.95
N VAL A 89 -6.69 4.63 -28.27
CA VAL A 89 -7.48 5.45 -27.35
C VAL A 89 -8.84 4.79 -27.09
N ARG A 90 -9.46 4.28 -28.15
CA ARG A 90 -10.71 3.52 -28.10
C ARG A 90 -10.56 2.27 -27.24
N GLU A 91 -9.54 1.45 -27.46
CA GLU A 91 -9.28 0.26 -26.65
C GLU A 91 -9.11 0.61 -25.17
N ARG A 92 -8.29 1.61 -24.83
CA ARG A 92 -8.08 2.04 -23.43
C ARG A 92 -9.31 2.64 -22.77
N ALA A 93 -10.23 3.21 -23.55
CA ALA A 93 -11.52 3.68 -23.04
C ALA A 93 -12.46 2.49 -22.79
N SER A 94 -12.54 1.56 -23.74
CA SER A 94 -13.33 0.32 -23.64
C SER A 94 -12.88 -0.54 -22.46
N SER A 95 -11.58 -0.81 -22.32
CA SER A 95 -11.01 -1.59 -21.22
C SER A 95 -11.30 -0.95 -19.85
N PHE A 96 -11.25 0.39 -19.76
CA PHE A 96 -11.63 1.11 -18.55
C PHE A 96 -13.12 0.95 -18.24
N ALA A 97 -14.01 1.13 -19.22
CA ALA A 97 -15.45 0.99 -19.03
C ALA A 97 -15.85 -0.44 -18.61
N LEU A 98 -15.29 -1.46 -19.27
CA LEU A 98 -15.48 -2.86 -18.91
C LEU A 98 -14.97 -3.16 -17.49
N SER A 99 -13.82 -2.63 -17.11
CA SER A 99 -13.29 -2.81 -15.74
C SER A 99 -14.20 -2.22 -14.65
N MET A 100 -14.92 -1.13 -14.93
CA MET A 100 -15.84 -0.52 -13.96
C MET A 100 -17.06 -1.39 -13.66
N ILE A 101 -17.51 -2.19 -14.63
CA ILE A 101 -18.59 -3.16 -14.45
C ILE A 101 -18.07 -4.54 -14.02
N GLY A 102 -16.79 -4.65 -13.65
CA GLY A 102 -16.16 -5.88 -13.18
C GLY A 102 -15.76 -6.86 -14.30
N ILE A 103 -15.83 -6.44 -15.56
CA ILE A 103 -15.37 -7.22 -16.71
C ILE A 103 -13.93 -6.79 -16.99
N ALA A 104 -12.99 -7.33 -16.21
CA ALA A 104 -11.57 -7.19 -16.49
C ALA A 104 -11.04 -8.53 -17.03
N PRO A 105 -9.99 -8.52 -17.88
CA PRO A 105 -9.22 -9.74 -18.09
C PRO A 105 -8.85 -10.28 -16.72
N GLN A 106 -9.14 -11.55 -16.46
CA GLN A 106 -8.71 -12.17 -15.21
C GLN A 106 -7.22 -11.88 -15.07
N ALA A 107 -6.83 -11.26 -13.95
CA ALA A 107 -5.43 -11.05 -13.63
C ALA A 107 -4.76 -12.42 -13.84
N SER A 108 -3.92 -12.52 -14.87
CA SER A 108 -3.28 -13.79 -15.19
C SER A 108 -2.45 -14.19 -13.99
N GLY A 109 -2.92 -15.22 -13.30
CA GLY A 109 -2.33 -15.78 -12.10
C GLY A 109 -3.23 -15.62 -10.88
N ALA A 110 -3.84 -16.73 -10.46
CA ALA A 110 -4.25 -16.89 -9.08
C ALA A 110 -3.03 -16.55 -8.20
N ALA A 111 -3.09 -15.45 -7.46
CA ALA A 111 -2.04 -15.10 -6.52
C ALA A 111 -2.18 -16.02 -5.31
N VAL A 112 -1.50 -17.17 -5.36
CA VAL A 112 -1.41 -18.09 -4.23
C VAL A 112 -0.42 -17.50 -3.23
N ASN A 113 -0.93 -16.89 -2.16
CA ASN A 113 -0.13 -16.42 -1.05
C ASN A 113 0.05 -17.59 -0.06
N VAL A 114 1.25 -18.18 -0.01
CA VAL A 114 1.57 -19.26 0.92
C VAL A 114 2.33 -18.68 2.12
N SER A 115 1.66 -18.56 3.27
CA SER A 115 2.33 -18.33 4.55
C SER A 115 2.56 -19.69 5.22
N ILE A 116 3.81 -20.16 5.23
CA ILE A 116 4.20 -21.37 5.98
C ILE A 116 4.69 -20.92 7.36
N GLU A 117 3.89 -21.19 8.40
CA GLU A 117 4.31 -21.03 9.79
C GLU A 117 4.93 -22.36 10.26
N GLN A 118 6.26 -22.49 10.18
CA GLN A 118 6.96 -23.70 10.64
C GLN A 118 7.08 -23.67 12.16
N LYS A 119 6.06 -24.18 12.87
CA LYS A 119 6.22 -24.55 14.28
C LYS A 119 6.99 -25.86 14.38
N ALA A 120 8.14 -25.83 15.05
CA ALA A 120 8.93 -27.03 15.32
C ALA A 120 8.10 -28.06 16.09
N GLY A 121 7.80 -29.19 15.46
CA GLY A 121 7.23 -30.36 16.11
C GLY A 121 8.34 -31.20 16.76
N TYR A 122 8.11 -31.68 17.97
CA TYR A 122 9.03 -32.60 18.63
C TYR A 122 8.78 -34.03 18.14
N VAL A 123 9.84 -34.74 17.79
CA VAL A 123 9.80 -36.18 17.52
C VAL A 123 10.38 -36.88 18.75
N ILE A 124 9.54 -37.66 19.45
CA ILE A 124 9.98 -38.50 20.57
C ILE A 124 10.31 -39.87 20.00
N ILE A 125 11.60 -40.22 20.01
CA ILE A 125 12.09 -41.54 19.59
C ILE A 125 12.16 -42.44 20.83
N LEU A 126 11.42 -43.53 20.83
CA LEU A 126 11.35 -44.50 21.94
C LEU A 126 12.13 -45.77 21.57
N THR A 127 13.45 -45.67 21.49
CA THR A 127 14.34 -46.80 21.22
C THR A 127 15.47 -46.80 22.26
N ASP A 128 15.92 -47.98 22.69
CA ASP A 128 16.92 -48.11 23.78
C ASP A 128 18.34 -47.66 23.38
N ASP A 129 18.63 -47.55 22.08
CA ASP A 129 19.89 -47.00 21.59
C ASP A 129 19.77 -45.48 21.35
N PRO A 130 20.59 -44.63 22.01
CA PRO A 130 20.50 -43.19 21.87
C PRO A 130 20.97 -42.72 20.48
N PRO A 131 20.22 -41.82 19.82
CA PRO A 131 20.60 -41.32 18.50
C PRO A 131 21.85 -40.44 18.58
N LYS A 132 22.74 -40.57 17.58
CA LYS A 132 23.91 -39.69 17.43
C LYS A 132 23.44 -38.30 16.93
N VAL A 133 23.52 -37.32 17.81
CA VAL A 133 23.20 -35.91 17.53
C VAL A 133 24.48 -35.08 17.44
N ASP A 134 24.47 -34.05 16.59
CA ASP A 134 25.55 -33.05 16.55
C ASP A 134 25.42 -32.03 17.70
N GLU A 135 26.38 -31.10 17.81
CA GLU A 135 26.41 -30.07 18.86
C GLU A 135 25.19 -29.13 18.84
N ALA A 136 24.41 -29.13 17.75
CA ALA A 136 23.16 -28.38 17.61
C ALA A 136 21.92 -29.21 17.97
N GLY A 137 22.09 -30.47 18.37
CA GLY A 137 21.00 -31.37 18.74
C GLY A 137 20.22 -31.94 17.54
N LEU A 138 20.75 -31.83 16.32
CA LEU A 138 20.15 -32.40 15.13
C LEU A 138 20.62 -33.85 14.93
N MET A 139 19.69 -34.72 14.55
CA MET A 139 19.97 -36.12 14.27
C MET A 139 20.69 -36.23 12.93
N THR A 140 21.92 -36.75 12.94
CA THR A 140 22.84 -36.70 11.77
C THR A 140 22.69 -37.86 10.80
N ASP A 141 21.90 -38.87 11.15
CA ASP A 141 21.62 -40.02 10.28
C ASP A 141 20.12 -40.10 9.99
N VAL A 142 19.67 -39.29 9.03
CA VAL A 142 18.36 -39.44 8.41
C VAL A 142 18.60 -40.01 7.01
N THR A 143 18.78 -41.32 6.91
CA THR A 143 18.72 -42.01 5.62
C THR A 143 17.27 -41.92 5.10
N PRO A 144 16.99 -41.28 3.95
CA PRO A 144 15.64 -41.15 3.44
C PRO A 144 15.04 -42.54 3.14
N GLY A 145 13.83 -42.78 3.64
CA GLY A 145 13.26 -44.11 3.84
C GLY A 145 13.24 -45.04 2.63
N THR A 146 13.64 -46.30 2.85
CA THR A 146 13.16 -47.42 2.05
C THR A 146 11.80 -47.84 2.60
N VAL A 147 10.74 -47.54 1.86
CA VAL A 147 9.39 -48.06 2.11
C VAL A 147 9.44 -49.58 1.94
N ARG A 148 9.16 -50.32 3.02
CA ARG A 148 8.78 -51.74 2.91
C ARG A 148 7.33 -51.88 3.32
N SER A 149 6.49 -51.95 2.29
CA SER A 149 5.14 -52.48 2.36
C SER A 149 5.19 -53.97 2.74
N GLY A 150 4.45 -54.32 3.79
CA GLY A 150 4.19 -55.67 4.29
C GLY A 150 3.10 -55.60 5.34
#